data_AF-A0A9D2NT41-F1
#
_entry.id   AF-A0A9D2NT41-F1
#
_cell.length_a   1.000
_cell.length_b   1.000
_cell.length_c   1.000
_cell.angle_alpha   90.00
_cell.angle_beta   90.00
_cell.angle_gamma   90.00
#
_symmetry.space_group_name_H-M   'P 1'
#
loop_
_entity.id
_entity.type
_entity.pdbx_description
1 polymer ?
#
loop_
_entity_poly.entity_id
_entity_poly.type
_entity_poly.pdbx_seq_one_letter_code
_entity_poly.pdbx_strand_id
1 'polypeptide(L)'
;MNEVKSVLETHKEKRVWFYLRDEEAKARFKEELVSLNAAWVDGSRFEQEHHVSSFMAVHPDRQVAFVSFLCWKIGSTPDYRDVITRIDYKKLIQHEDCLMTE
;
A
#
# COMPACT_ATOMS: atom_id res chain seq x y z
N MET A 1 -8.27 0.10 14.38
CA MET A 1 -7.44 1.15 13.77
C MET A 1 -7.28 0.80 12.30
N ASN A 2 -7.14 1.78 11.41
CA ASN A 2 -6.90 1.52 9.99
C ASN A 2 -5.41 1.76 9.73
N GLU A 3 -4.65 0.68 9.53
CA GLU A 3 -3.19 0.76 9.45
C GLU A 3 -2.73 1.47 8.18
N VAL A 4 -3.41 1.25 7.05
CA VAL A 4 -3.14 1.99 5.80
C VAL A 4 -3.24 3.50 6.04
N LYS A 5 -4.29 3.97 6.71
CA LYS A 5 -4.48 5.39 7.04
C LYS A 5 -3.31 5.94 7.87
N SER A 6 -2.93 5.22 8.92
CA SER A 6 -1.85 5.62 9.83
C SER A 6 -0.52 5.80 9.08
N VAL A 7 -0.20 4.87 8.18
CA VAL A 7 0.99 4.93 7.34
C VAL A 7 0.94 6.11 6.36
N LEU A 8 -0.21 6.36 5.73
CA LEU A 8 -0.37 7.51 4.82
C LEU A 8 -0.20 8.85 5.54
N GLU A 9 -0.69 8.96 6.77
CA GLU A 9 -0.51 10.17 7.60
C GLU A 9 0.95 10.35 8.01
N THR A 10 1.64 9.26 8.37
CA THR A 10 3.06 9.25 8.73
C THR A 10 3.97 9.61 7.55
N HIS A 11 3.62 9.15 6.35
CA HIS A 11 4.44 9.29 5.13
C HIS A 11 3.78 10.20 4.07
N LYS A 12 3.07 11.24 4.50
CA LYS A 12 2.29 12.13 3.60
C LYS A 12 3.07 12.76 2.44
N GLU A 13 4.40 12.85 2.56
CA GLU A 13 5.29 13.44 1.55
C GLU A 13 5.85 12.40 0.56
N LYS A 14 5.57 11.12 0.78
CA LYS A 14 6.07 10.00 -0.04
C LYS A 14 4.92 9.21 -0.64
N ARG A 15 5.21 8.47 -1.71
CA ARG A 15 4.32 7.45 -2.26
C ARG A 15 4.45 6.20 -1.41
N VAL A 16 3.34 5.70 -0.87
CA VAL A 16 3.36 4.51 -0.02
C VAL A 16 2.98 3.29 -0.83
N TRP A 17 3.87 2.31 -0.88
CA TRP A 17 3.66 1.05 -1.55
C TRP A 17 3.60 -0.08 -0.52
N PHE A 18 2.63 -0.96 -0.66
CA PHE A 18 2.36 -2.07 0.24
C PHE A 18 2.66 -3.40 -0.45
N TYR A 19 3.41 -4.25 0.25
CA TYR A 19 3.58 -5.65 -0.06
C TYR A 19 2.57 -6.50 0.70
N LEU A 20 1.72 -7.21 -0.03
CA LEU A 20 0.68 -8.11 0.48
C LEU A 20 1.13 -9.56 0.26
N ARG A 21 1.76 -10.12 1.30
CA ARG A 21 2.45 -11.43 1.24
C ARG A 21 1.53 -12.61 0.99
N ASP A 22 0.37 -12.62 1.64
CA ASP A 22 -0.57 -13.75 1.66
C ASP A 22 -2.02 -13.27 1.51
N GLU A 23 -2.94 -14.23 1.35
CA GLU A 23 -4.37 -13.94 1.15
C GLU A 23 -5.03 -13.31 2.38
N GLU A 24 -4.54 -13.59 3.59
CA GLU A 24 -5.03 -12.97 4.82
C GLU A 24 -4.70 -11.46 4.84
N ALA A 25 -3.45 -11.12 4.52
CA ALA A 25 -2.99 -9.74 4.37
C ALA A 25 -3.79 -9.02 3.28
N LYS A 26 -4.05 -9.66 2.14
CA LYS A 26 -4.88 -9.10 1.08
C LYS A 26 -6.32 -8.85 1.54
N ALA A 27 -6.95 -9.83 2.17
CA ALA A 27 -8.33 -9.71 2.65
C ALA A 27 -8.45 -8.53 3.62
N ARG A 28 -7.54 -8.43 4.59
CA ARG A 28 -7.52 -7.35 5.56
C ARG A 28 -7.25 -5.99 4.91
N PHE A 29 -6.31 -5.93 3.97
CA PHE A 29 -6.00 -4.70 3.24
C PHE A 29 -7.22 -4.17 2.47
N LYS A 30 -8.00 -5.05 1.82
CA LYS A 30 -9.23 -4.66 1.13
C LYS A 30 -10.27 -4.05 2.07
N GLU A 31 -10.47 -4.64 3.26
CA GLU A 31 -11.36 -4.07 4.27
C GLU A 31 -10.94 -2.65 4.67
N GLU A 32 -9.64 -2.42 4.84
CA GLU A 32 -9.10 -1.11 5.17
C GLU A 32 -9.28 -0.09 4.04
N LEU A 33 -9.12 -0.49 2.78
CA LEU A 33 -9.36 0.37 1.62
C LEU A 33 -10.84 0.77 1.48
N VAL A 34 -11.76 -0.18 1.69
CA VAL A 34 -13.22 0.10 1.69
C VAL A 34 -13.55 1.07 2.83
N SER A 35 -13.00 0.83 4.03
CA SER A 35 -13.19 1.71 5.19
C SER A 35 -12.59 3.11 4.99
N LEU A 36 -11.53 3.24 4.20
CA LEU A 36 -10.93 4.52 3.82
C LEU A 36 -11.76 5.29 2.78
N ASN A 37 -12.77 4.66 2.18
CA ASN A 37 -13.45 5.16 0.98
C ASN A 37 -12.45 5.45 -0.14
N ALA A 38 -11.53 4.50 -0.38
CA ALA A 38 -10.54 4.58 -1.44
C ALA A 38 -11.18 4.51 -2.83
N ALA A 39 -10.46 5.03 -3.82
CA ALA A 39 -10.85 4.97 -5.22
C ALA A 39 -9.67 4.49 -6.06
N TRP A 40 -9.93 3.84 -7.18
CA TRP A 40 -8.92 3.61 -8.21
C TRP A 40 -8.48 4.94 -8.83
N VAL A 41 -7.32 4.95 -9.50
CA VAL A 41 -6.79 6.15 -10.18
C VAL A 41 -7.73 6.69 -11.25
N ASP A 42 -8.58 5.85 -11.84
CA ASP A 42 -9.62 6.27 -12.80
C ASP A 42 -10.84 6.94 -12.14
N GLY A 43 -10.85 7.04 -10.80
CA GLY A 43 -11.92 7.65 -10.02
C GLY A 43 -13.05 6.70 -9.60
N SER A 44 -13.04 5.44 -10.06
CA SER A 44 -14.02 4.45 -9.62
C SER A 44 -13.78 4.06 -8.16
N ARG A 45 -14.86 3.80 -7.40
CA ARG A 45 -14.74 3.44 -5.98
C ARG A 45 -14.10 2.05 -5.83
N PHE A 46 -13.27 1.89 -4.80
CA PHE A 46 -12.78 0.57 -4.42
C PHE A 46 -13.86 -0.21 -3.67
N GLU A 47 -14.11 -1.45 -4.09
CA GLU A 47 -15.12 -2.36 -3.54
C GLU A 47 -14.48 -3.71 -3.14
N GLN A 48 -15.14 -4.47 -2.29
CA GLN A 48 -14.55 -5.65 -1.61
C GLN A 48 -14.31 -6.82 -2.58
N GLU A 49 -15.12 -6.91 -3.63
CA GLU A 49 -15.04 -7.86 -4.74
C GLU A 49 -13.83 -7.62 -5.64
N HIS A 50 -13.25 -6.42 -5.63
CA HIS A 50 -12.11 -6.13 -6.47
C HIS A 50 -10.87 -6.93 -6.04
N HIS A 51 -10.06 -7.28 -7.04
CA HIS A 51 -8.80 -7.95 -6.82
C HIS A 51 -7.72 -6.95 -6.41
N VAL A 52 -6.82 -7.40 -5.53
CA VAL A 52 -5.56 -6.72 -5.20
C VAL A 52 -4.39 -7.60 -5.58
N SER A 53 -3.30 -6.98 -6.06
CA SER A 53 -2.05 -7.70 -6.33
C SER A 53 -1.21 -7.78 -5.06
N SER A 54 -0.13 -8.57 -5.08
CA SER A 54 0.86 -8.56 -3.98
C SER A 54 1.58 -7.23 -3.82
N PHE A 55 1.54 -6.33 -4.81
CA PHE A 55 2.11 -5.00 -4.73
C PHE A 55 1.05 -3.95 -5.08
N MET A 56 0.77 -3.07 -4.13
CA MET A 56 -0.25 -2.03 -4.23
C MET A 56 0.34 -0.69 -3.86
N ALA A 57 -0.02 0.37 -4.57
CA ALA A 57 0.25 1.74 -4.17
C ALA A 57 -1.03 2.34 -3.58
N VAL A 58 -0.89 3.09 -2.49
CA VAL A 58 -1.96 3.93 -1.95
C VAL A 58 -1.42 5.35 -1.81
N HIS A 59 -2.16 6.31 -2.35
CA HIS A 59 -1.80 7.71 -2.37
C HIS A 59 -2.43 8.46 -1.18
N PRO A 60 -1.90 9.61 -0.76
CA PRO A 60 -2.47 10.40 0.33
C PRO A 60 -3.92 10.86 0.10
N ASP A 61 -4.32 11.02 -1.17
CA ASP A 61 -5.68 11.31 -1.62
C ASP A 61 -6.59 10.06 -1.69
N ARG A 62 -6.09 8.91 -1.21
CA ARG A 62 -6.77 7.61 -1.14
C ARG A 62 -6.99 6.96 -2.50
N GLN A 63 -6.28 7.42 -3.52
CA GLN A 63 -6.21 6.69 -4.79
C GLN A 63 -5.36 5.42 -4.64
N VAL A 64 -5.77 4.34 -5.29
CA VAL A 64 -5.06 3.06 -5.29
C VAL A 64 -4.69 2.62 -6.70
N ALA A 65 -3.52 2.00 -6.83
CA ALA A 65 -3.01 1.46 -8.08
C ALA A 65 -2.27 0.14 -7.88
N PHE A 66 -2.28 -0.70 -8.91
CA PHE A 66 -1.39 -1.86 -8.97
C PHE A 66 0.06 -1.41 -9.23
N VAL A 67 1.01 -2.07 -8.57
CA VAL A 67 2.44 -1.88 -8.84
C VAL A 67 2.94 -3.14 -9.54
N SER A 68 3.50 -3.01 -10.74
CA SER A 68 4.14 -4.16 -11.40
C SER A 68 5.38 -4.59 -10.61
N PHE A 69 5.77 -5.86 -10.71
CA PHE A 69 6.99 -6.35 -10.07
C PHE A 69 8.24 -5.56 -10.51
N LEU A 70 8.29 -5.14 -11.78
CA LEU A 70 9.37 -4.29 -12.29
C LEU A 70 9.39 -2.93 -11.57
N CYS A 71 8.24 -2.25 -11.47
CA CYS A 71 8.14 -0.99 -10.73
C CYS A 71 8.52 -1.18 -9.26
N TRP A 72 8.07 -2.27 -8.63
CA TRP A 72 8.43 -2.61 -7.25
C TRP A 72 9.94 -2.70 -7.04
N LYS A 73 10.66 -3.33 -7.97
CA LYS A 73 12.12 -3.43 -7.97
C LYS A 73 12.79 -2.09 -8.22
N ILE A 74 12.28 -1.27 -9.13
CA ILE A 74 12.81 0.08 -9.37
C ILE A 74 12.63 0.94 -8.12
N GLY A 75 11.49 0.87 -7.45
CA GLY A 75 11.24 1.60 -6.21
C GLY A 75 12.11 1.17 -5.02
N SER A 76 12.89 0.10 -5.15
CA SER A 76 13.87 -0.32 -4.14
C SER A 76 15.26 0.29 -4.36
N THR A 77 15.50 0.95 -5.50
CA THR A 77 16.82 1.53 -5.78
C THR A 77 17.03 2.82 -4.97
N PRO A 78 18.29 3.18 -4.68
CA PRO A 78 18.62 4.38 -3.90
C PRO A 78 18.02 5.67 -4.46
N ASP A 79 17.82 5.75 -5.78
CA ASP A 79 17.27 6.93 -6.47
C ASP A 79 15.83 7.26 -6.03
N TYR A 80 15.09 6.27 -5.51
CA TYR A 80 13.69 6.43 -5.11
C TYR A 80 13.46 6.45 -3.60
N ARG A 81 14.51 6.32 -2.78
CA ARG A 81 14.40 6.22 -1.31
C ARG A 81 13.69 7.41 -0.65
N ASP A 82 13.81 8.59 -1.27
CA ASP A 82 13.26 9.84 -0.75
C ASP A 82 11.84 10.12 -1.26
N VAL A 83 11.34 9.33 -2.22
CA VAL A 83 10.01 9.53 -2.84
C VAL A 83 9.07 8.35 -2.66
N ILE A 84 9.58 7.13 -2.43
CA ILE A 84 8.78 5.91 -2.23
C ILE A 84 9.11 5.31 -0.87
N THR A 85 8.09 5.01 -0.09
CA THR A 85 8.17 4.17 1.11
C THR A 85 7.51 2.84 0.80
N ARG A 86 8.26 1.73 0.94
CA ARG A 86 7.73 0.37 0.79
C ARG A 86 7.47 -0.25 2.17
N ILE A 87 6.31 -0.86 2.32
CA ILE A 87 5.79 -1.40 3.58
C ILE A 87 5.43 -2.87 3.41
N ASP A 88 5.94 -3.74 4.28
CA ASP A 88 5.39 -5.09 4.45
C ASP A 88 4.10 -4.99 5.30
N TYR A 89 2.95 -5.17 4.64
CA TYR A 89 1.67 -4.99 5.31
C TYR A 89 1.40 -6.03 6.40
N LYS A 90 1.91 -7.26 6.24
CA LYS A 90 1.72 -8.32 7.25
C LYS A 90 2.45 -7.95 8.54
N LYS A 91 3.68 -7.46 8.41
CA LYS A 91 4.44 -6.96 9.56
C LYS A 91 3.79 -5.73 10.20
N LEU A 92 3.24 -4.83 9.39
CA LEU A 92 2.53 -3.63 9.88
C LEU A 92 1.37 -4.01 10.80
N ILE A 93 0.48 -4.92 10.36
CA ILE A 93 -0.68 -5.36 11.16
C ILE A 93 -0.30 -6.24 12.36
N GLN A 94 0.93 -6.77 12.38
CA GLN A 94 1.52 -7.47 13.53
C GLN A 94 2.27 -6.53 14.48
N HIS A 95 2.33 -5.23 14.16
CA HIS A 95 3.08 -4.21 14.89
C HIS A 95 4.59 -4.50 14.99
N GLU A 96 5.14 -5.11 13.94
CA GLU A 96 6.58 -5.35 13.75
C GLU A 96 7.21 -4.25 12.88
N ASP A 97 8.54 -4.27 12.74
CA ASP A 97 9.24 -3.40 11.78
C ASP A 97 8.85 -3.75 10.34
N CYS A 98 8.02 -2.89 9.76
CA CYS A 98 7.38 -3.07 8.47
C CYS A 98 8.08 -2.32 7.32
N LEU A 99 9.09 -1.50 7.61
CA LEU A 99 9.79 -0.74 6.58
C LEU A 99 10.69 -1.67 5.74
N MET A 100 10.50 -1.65 4.43
CA MET A 100 11.32 -2.44 3.51
C MET A 100 12.50 -1.60 3.00
N THR A 101 13.60 -1.70 3.73
CA THR A 101 14.91 -1.17 3.30
C THR A 101 15.61 -2.26 2.48
N GLU A 102 16.02 -1.91 1.25
CA GLU A 102 16.69 -2.79 0.25
C GLU A 102 15.79 -3.70 -0.61
#